data_AF-A0A2G1W7E4-F1
#
_entry.id   AF-A0A2G1W7E4-F1
#
_cell.length_a   1.000
_cell.length_b   1.000
_cell.length_c   1.000
_cell.angle_alpha   90.00
_cell.angle_beta   90.00
_cell.angle_gamma   90.00
#
_symmetry.space_group_name_H-M   'P 1'
#
loop_
_entity.id
_entity.type
_entity.pdbx_description
1 polymer ?
#
loop_
_entity_poly.entity_id
_entity_poly.type
_entity_poly.pdbx_seq_one_letter_code
_entity_poly.pdbx_strand_id
1 'polypeptide(L)'
;MTFCIGIKVREGIVALADTRIVRGSEQSNKQKLAEFQHNGQSLFTMTSGLRSVRDKAITYLDESLRNDSSDVNRLYQIVNRFGEQIRRVKDEDGAALQSTNHKFNSHAIIGGRLFGDLSPQLFYVYPEGNWIEAAEDAPYFVIGRTYYGKPILDRLLTYETPLRSAVGLALLAFDATRTSVTDVDYPIDVAVLSNQSTAPTFRRYSEADLATTTAWWSTTLRDALNQLPMQWADDLLANSPSFDTNQPMQQQQQQ
;
A
#
# COMPACT_ATOMS: atom_id res chain seq x y z
N MET A 1 9.33 3.88 -8.01
CA MET A 1 7.85 3.89 -8.03
C MET A 1 7.34 3.88 -6.59
N THR A 2 6.20 3.26 -6.31
CA THR A 2 5.48 3.35 -5.03
C THR A 2 4.78 2.03 -4.75
N PHE A 3 4.70 1.63 -3.49
CA PHE A 3 3.73 0.69 -2.96
C PHE A 3 2.96 1.38 -1.86
N CYS A 4 1.65 1.52 -2.04
CA CYS A 4 0.75 1.91 -0.96
C CYS A 4 -0.44 0.97 -0.95
N ILE A 5 -0.87 0.57 0.24
CA ILE A 5 -2.03 -0.28 0.45
C ILE A 5 -2.94 0.33 1.51
N GLY A 6 -4.23 0.38 1.22
CA GLY A 6 -5.28 0.66 2.19
C GLY A 6 -6.16 -0.58 2.36
N ILE A 7 -6.50 -0.93 3.60
CA ILE A 7 -7.39 -2.05 3.94
C ILE A 7 -8.53 -1.52 4.81
N LYS A 8 -9.76 -1.96 4.56
CA LYS A 8 -10.96 -1.74 5.36
C LYS A 8 -11.51 -3.08 5.82
N VAL A 9 -11.52 -3.30 7.12
CA VAL A 9 -12.15 -4.45 7.79
C VAL A 9 -13.26 -3.95 8.72
N ARG A 10 -14.07 -4.86 9.25
CA ARG A 10 -15.16 -4.53 10.19
C ARG A 10 -14.70 -3.65 11.34
N GLU A 11 -13.50 -3.90 11.86
CA GLU A 11 -12.94 -3.21 13.03
C GLU A 11 -12.35 -1.82 12.72
N GLY A 12 -12.09 -1.48 11.45
CA GLY A 12 -11.49 -0.21 11.07
C GLY A 12 -10.68 -0.26 9.77
N ILE A 13 -9.75 0.69 9.61
CA ILE A 13 -8.93 0.84 8.42
C ILE A 13 -7.43 0.82 8.74
N VAL A 14 -6.64 0.31 7.80
CA VAL A 14 -5.17 0.26 7.81
C VAL A 14 -4.66 0.96 6.55
N ALA A 15 -3.58 1.72 6.70
CA ALA A 15 -2.80 2.27 5.59
C ALA A 15 -1.33 1.91 5.78
N LEU A 16 -0.66 1.50 4.71
CA LEU A 16 0.79 1.27 4.69
C LEU A 16 1.36 1.82 3.39
N ALA A 17 2.42 2.62 3.48
CA ALA A 17 3.12 3.17 2.34
C ALA A 17 4.63 3.02 2.48
N ASP A 18 5.30 2.59 1.41
CA ASP A 18 6.75 2.68 1.30
C ASP A 18 7.20 4.15 1.14
N THR A 19 8.48 4.42 1.37
CA THR A 19 9.03 5.79 1.18
C THR A 19 10.07 5.89 0.07
N ARG A 20 10.51 4.76 -0.51
CA ARG A 20 11.60 4.71 -1.49
C ARG A 20 11.25 5.46 -2.77
N ILE A 21 12.15 6.32 -3.23
CA ILE A 21 12.10 6.99 -4.54
C ILE A 21 13.38 6.63 -5.28
N VAL A 22 13.23 6.05 -6.46
CA VAL A 22 14.35 5.70 -7.36
C VAL A 22 14.29 6.58 -8.61
N ARG A 23 15.40 7.24 -8.94
CA ARG A 23 15.58 8.07 -10.15
C ARG A 23 16.92 7.71 -10.81
N GLY A 24 16.87 6.86 -11.83
CA GLY A 24 18.10 6.30 -12.39
C GLY A 24 18.85 5.52 -11.32
N SER A 25 20.08 5.94 -11.01
CA SER A 25 20.91 5.37 -9.94
C SER A 25 20.67 6.00 -8.56
N GLU A 26 19.95 7.12 -8.46
CA GLU A 26 19.73 7.81 -7.19
C GLU A 26 18.58 7.18 -6.40
N GLN A 27 18.81 7.02 -5.10
CA GLN A 27 17.81 6.56 -4.14
C GLN A 27 17.62 7.63 -3.06
N SER A 28 16.36 7.96 -2.78
CA SER A 28 15.97 8.88 -1.72
C SER A 28 14.70 8.38 -1.04
N ASN A 29 14.33 8.98 0.09
CA ASN A 29 13.09 8.67 0.80
C ASN A 29 12.17 9.88 0.82
N LYS A 30 10.91 9.71 0.45
CA LYS A 30 9.84 10.71 0.58
C LYS A 30 8.62 10.04 1.18
N GLN A 31 8.02 10.68 2.18
CA GLN A 31 6.76 10.23 2.79
C GLN A 31 5.66 10.19 1.72
N LYS A 32 4.96 9.05 1.64
CA LYS A 32 3.86 8.82 0.70
C LYS A 32 2.51 8.66 1.38
N LEU A 33 2.50 8.42 2.70
CA LEU A 33 1.33 8.48 3.57
C LEU A 33 1.36 9.82 4.33
N ALA A 34 0.50 10.76 3.95
CA ALA A 34 0.41 12.07 4.59
C ALA A 34 -0.83 12.15 5.48
N GLU A 35 -0.67 12.71 6.66
CA GLU A 35 -1.77 13.12 7.54
C GLU A 35 -2.25 14.52 7.13
N PHE A 36 -3.56 14.74 7.17
CA PHE A 36 -4.13 16.08 7.09
C PHE A 36 -5.34 16.18 8.02
N GLN A 37 -5.63 17.40 8.48
CA GLN A 37 -6.72 17.65 9.42
C GLN A 37 -7.83 18.44 8.75
N HIS A 38 -9.08 18.07 9.04
CA HIS A 38 -10.26 18.80 8.61
C HIS A 38 -11.28 18.83 9.74
N ASN A 39 -11.74 20.02 10.13
CA ASN A 39 -12.71 20.21 11.23
C ASN A 39 -12.35 19.44 12.52
N GLY A 40 -11.06 19.41 12.89
CA GLY A 40 -10.56 18.73 14.09
C GLY A 40 -10.50 17.19 13.99
N GLN A 41 -10.80 16.60 12.84
CA GLN A 41 -10.64 15.17 12.55
C GLN A 41 -9.35 14.95 11.75
N SER A 42 -8.58 13.93 12.13
CA SER A 42 -7.36 13.54 11.41
C SER A 42 -7.71 12.49 10.34
N LEU A 43 -7.21 12.74 9.14
CA LEU A 43 -7.41 11.94 7.93
C LEU A 43 -6.04 11.60 7.34
N PHE A 44 -6.00 10.65 6.40
CA PHE A 44 -4.78 10.33 5.67
C PHE A 44 -5.00 10.24 4.16
N THR A 45 -3.94 10.50 3.42
CA THR A 45 -3.86 10.26 1.98
C THR A 45 -2.57 9.52 1.63
N MET A 46 -2.68 8.54 0.74
CA MET A 46 -1.55 7.89 0.10
C MET A 46 -1.61 8.15 -1.39
N THR A 47 -0.48 8.43 -2.02
CA THR A 47 -0.49 8.79 -3.44
C THR A 47 0.59 8.06 -4.25
N SER A 48 0.30 7.79 -5.52
CA SER A 48 1.24 7.24 -6.49
C SER A 48 1.04 7.86 -7.88
N GLY A 49 2.02 7.67 -8.77
CA GLY A 49 2.02 8.29 -10.09
C GLY A 49 2.88 9.57 -10.16
N LEU A 50 2.56 10.43 -11.12
CA LEU A 50 3.33 11.61 -11.47
C LEU A 50 3.29 12.64 -10.33
N ARG A 51 4.46 13.05 -9.84
CA ARG A 51 4.57 13.92 -8.66
C ARG A 51 4.04 15.33 -8.92
N SER A 52 4.27 15.90 -10.10
CA SER A 52 3.79 17.25 -10.43
C SER A 52 2.27 17.36 -10.32
N VAL A 53 1.54 16.37 -10.84
CA VAL A 53 0.08 16.32 -10.76
C VAL A 53 -0.41 16.21 -9.32
N ARG A 54 0.20 15.31 -8.55
CA ARG A 54 -0.18 15.07 -7.14
C ARG A 54 0.04 16.28 -6.24
N ASP A 55 1.25 16.83 -6.30
CA ASP A 55 1.65 17.96 -5.45
C ASP A 55 0.70 19.15 -5.74
N LYS A 56 0.38 19.43 -7.02
CA LYS A 56 -0.56 20.49 -7.43
C LYS A 56 -2.01 20.23 -6.99
N ALA A 57 -2.52 19.01 -7.15
CA ALA A 57 -3.87 18.66 -6.74
C ALA A 57 -4.07 18.75 -5.21
N ILE A 58 -3.06 18.37 -4.42
CA ILE A 58 -3.09 18.53 -2.96
C ILE A 58 -3.10 20.02 -2.58
N THR A 59 -2.28 20.84 -3.24
CA THR A 59 -2.29 22.30 -3.01
C THR A 59 -3.66 22.92 -3.27
N TYR A 60 -4.32 22.58 -4.38
CA TYR A 60 -5.67 23.07 -4.66
C TYR A 60 -6.72 22.54 -3.70
N LEU A 61 -6.58 21.30 -3.23
CA LEU A 61 -7.49 20.76 -2.22
C LEU A 61 -7.38 21.54 -0.91
N ASP A 62 -6.16 21.80 -0.43
CA ASP A 62 -5.93 22.57 0.80
C ASP A 62 -6.54 23.98 0.69
N GLU A 63 -6.31 24.67 -0.42
CA GLU A 63 -6.91 25.98 -0.68
C GLU A 63 -8.46 25.92 -0.73
N SER A 64 -9.02 24.91 -1.40
CA SER A 64 -10.48 24.69 -1.48
C SER A 64 -11.10 24.43 -0.12
N LEU A 65 -10.46 23.63 0.73
CA LEU A 65 -10.97 23.31 2.08
C LEU A 65 -10.87 24.52 3.03
N ARG A 66 -9.87 25.39 2.86
CA ARG A 66 -9.75 26.63 3.64
C ARG A 66 -10.80 27.68 3.27
N ASN A 67 -11.11 27.79 1.98
CA ASN A 67 -12.05 28.80 1.48
C ASN A 67 -13.51 28.43 1.74
N ASP A 68 -13.82 27.15 1.87
CA ASP A 68 -15.18 26.65 2.12
C ASP A 68 -15.16 25.38 2.96
N SER A 69 -15.16 25.53 4.29
CA SER A 69 -15.09 24.42 5.25
C SER A 69 -16.44 23.97 5.81
N SER A 70 -17.51 24.76 5.62
CA SER A 70 -18.79 24.60 6.31
C SER A 70 -19.62 23.40 5.87
N ASP A 71 -19.43 22.90 4.64
CA ASP A 71 -20.30 21.88 4.04
C ASP A 71 -19.71 20.46 4.00
N VAL A 72 -18.52 20.26 4.59
CA VAL A 72 -17.77 18.99 4.50
C VAL A 72 -17.77 18.25 5.85
N ASN A 73 -18.72 17.33 6.00
CA ASN A 73 -18.93 16.53 7.21
C ASN A 73 -18.77 15.02 7.00
N ARG A 74 -18.62 14.55 5.75
CA ARG A 74 -18.41 13.14 5.39
C ARG A 74 -17.21 12.99 4.48
N LEU A 75 -16.44 11.91 4.64
CA LEU A 75 -15.17 11.75 3.92
C LEU A 75 -15.34 11.79 2.40
N TYR A 76 -16.42 11.21 1.85
CA TYR A 76 -16.66 11.21 0.40
C TYR A 76 -16.75 12.63 -0.19
N GLN A 77 -17.15 13.63 0.59
CA GLN A 77 -17.22 15.02 0.13
C GLN A 77 -15.81 15.61 -0.09
N ILE A 78 -14.86 15.27 0.78
CA ILE A 78 -13.43 15.59 0.56
C ILE A 78 -12.94 14.87 -0.69
N VAL A 79 -13.30 13.60 -0.87
CA VAL A 79 -12.90 12.80 -2.03
C VAL A 79 -13.47 13.37 -3.34
N ASN A 80 -14.72 13.86 -3.33
CA ASN A 80 -15.31 14.58 -4.46
C ASN A 80 -14.50 15.82 -4.84
N ARG A 81 -14.19 16.68 -3.85
CA ARG A 81 -13.39 17.88 -4.06
C ARG A 81 -11.99 17.55 -4.57
N PHE A 82 -11.35 16.50 -4.03
CA PHE A 82 -10.06 16.04 -4.53
C PHE A 82 -10.14 15.58 -5.99
N GLY A 83 -11.20 14.84 -6.36
CA GLY A 83 -11.47 14.44 -7.74
C GLY A 83 -11.65 15.63 -8.69
N GLU A 84 -12.32 16.69 -8.23
CA GLU A 84 -12.43 17.96 -8.98
C GLU A 84 -11.06 18.61 -9.19
N GLN A 85 -10.21 18.62 -8.17
CA GLN A 85 -8.85 19.16 -8.31
C GLN A 85 -7.98 18.34 -9.27
N ILE A 86 -8.13 17.01 -9.28
CA ILE A 86 -7.46 16.16 -10.27
C ILE A 86 -7.90 16.51 -11.70
N ARG A 87 -9.20 16.71 -11.93
CA ARG A 87 -9.72 17.14 -13.24
C ARG A 87 -9.19 18.51 -13.64
N ARG A 88 -9.21 19.47 -12.72
CA ARG A 88 -8.64 20.81 -12.96
C ARG A 88 -7.17 20.74 -13.37
N VAL A 89 -6.34 19.98 -12.65
CA VAL A 89 -4.92 19.81 -12.99
C VAL A 89 -4.75 19.13 -14.34
N LYS A 90 -5.64 18.19 -14.70
CA LYS A 90 -5.66 17.56 -16.04
C LYS A 90 -5.95 18.56 -17.14
N ASP A 91 -6.90 19.46 -16.93
CA ASP A 91 -7.25 20.50 -17.91
C ASP A 91 -6.11 21.50 -18.11
N GLU A 92 -5.42 21.88 -17.03
CA GLU A 92 -4.31 22.83 -17.06
C GLU A 92 -3.02 22.23 -17.64
N ASP A 93 -2.62 21.03 -17.20
CA ASP A 93 -1.29 20.47 -17.50
C ASP A 93 -1.32 19.30 -18.50
N GLY A 94 -2.50 18.72 -18.76
CA GLY A 94 -2.63 17.46 -19.51
C GLY A 94 -2.07 17.52 -20.93
N ALA A 95 -2.39 18.58 -21.69
CA ALA A 95 -1.88 18.76 -23.05
C ALA A 95 -0.34 18.93 -23.08
N ALA A 96 0.21 19.70 -22.14
CA ALA A 96 1.66 19.91 -22.04
C ALA A 96 2.40 18.61 -21.66
N LEU A 97 1.86 17.83 -20.72
CA LEU A 97 2.41 16.53 -20.35
C LEU A 97 2.39 15.56 -21.54
N GLN A 98 1.27 15.47 -22.27
CA GLN A 98 1.15 14.62 -23.45
C GLN A 98 2.14 15.01 -24.55
N SER A 99 2.36 16.32 -24.78
CA SER A 99 3.31 16.81 -25.80
C SER A 99 4.75 16.36 -25.55
N THR A 100 5.09 16.05 -24.29
CA THR A 100 6.42 15.55 -23.88
C THR A 100 6.41 14.05 -23.57
N ASN A 101 5.39 13.33 -24.04
CA ASN A 101 5.19 11.89 -23.86
C ASN A 101 5.08 11.44 -22.39
N HIS A 102 4.67 12.34 -21.49
CA HIS A 102 4.34 12.01 -20.10
C HIS A 102 2.86 11.66 -19.98
N LYS A 103 2.57 10.51 -19.36
CA LYS A 103 1.19 10.11 -19.07
C LYS A 103 0.67 10.87 -17.84
N PHE A 104 -0.52 11.46 -17.96
CA PHE A 104 -1.26 11.95 -16.81
C PHE A 104 -1.67 10.76 -15.94
N ASN A 105 -1.03 10.62 -14.79
CA ASN A 105 -1.20 9.47 -13.91
C ASN A 105 -1.11 9.94 -12.46
N SER A 106 -2.24 9.92 -11.75
CA SER A 106 -2.30 10.28 -10.34
C SER A 106 -3.33 9.40 -9.65
N HIS A 107 -2.85 8.54 -8.77
CA HIS A 107 -3.69 7.66 -7.96
C HIS A 107 -3.61 8.10 -6.50
N ALA A 108 -4.73 8.04 -5.78
CA ALA A 108 -4.75 8.29 -4.35
C ALA A 108 -5.63 7.30 -3.60
N ILE A 109 -5.21 6.91 -2.40
CA ILE A 109 -6.06 6.26 -1.41
C ILE A 109 -6.28 7.28 -0.29
N ILE A 110 -7.54 7.59 0.00
CA ILE A 110 -7.92 8.57 1.03
C ILE A 110 -8.71 7.82 2.09
N GLY A 111 -8.32 7.95 3.36
CA GLY A 111 -8.99 7.28 4.46
C GLY A 111 -9.08 8.13 5.71
N GLY A 112 -10.05 7.79 6.57
CA GLY A 112 -10.29 8.47 7.83
C GLY A 112 -11.75 8.39 8.24
N ARG A 113 -12.15 9.26 9.16
CA ARG A 113 -13.53 9.39 9.62
C ARG A 113 -13.80 10.86 9.87
N LEU A 114 -14.88 11.39 9.31
CA LEU A 114 -15.46 12.67 9.71
C LEU A 114 -16.70 12.45 10.57
N PHE A 115 -17.18 13.52 11.21
CA PHE A 115 -18.30 13.47 12.15
C PHE A 115 -19.59 12.83 11.58
N GLY A 116 -19.86 13.06 10.29
CA GLY A 116 -21.03 12.51 9.61
C GLY A 116 -20.86 11.07 9.10
N ASP A 117 -19.68 10.48 9.22
CA ASP A 117 -19.42 9.11 8.79
C ASP A 117 -19.75 8.12 9.93
N LEU A 118 -20.48 7.05 9.60
CA LEU A 118 -20.88 6.03 10.58
C LEU A 118 -19.71 5.18 11.07
N SER A 119 -18.69 5.03 10.24
CA SER A 119 -17.49 4.23 10.48
C SER A 119 -16.30 4.83 9.70
N PRO A 120 -15.05 4.41 10.00
CA PRO A 120 -13.91 4.74 9.16
C PRO A 120 -14.15 4.36 7.69
N GLN A 121 -13.90 5.31 6.80
CA GLN A 121 -14.07 5.17 5.36
C GLN A 121 -12.72 5.11 4.66
N LEU A 122 -12.71 4.47 3.49
CA LEU A 122 -11.52 4.31 2.66
C LEU A 122 -11.92 4.35 1.20
N PHE A 123 -11.31 5.25 0.44
CA PHE A 123 -11.61 5.49 -0.97
C PHE A 123 -10.36 5.35 -1.81
N TYR A 124 -10.53 4.85 -3.03
CA TYR A 124 -9.53 4.90 -4.08
C TYR A 124 -9.96 5.85 -5.18
N VAL A 125 -9.11 6.83 -5.48
CA VAL A 125 -9.30 7.85 -6.51
C VAL A 125 -8.44 7.53 -7.72
N TYR A 126 -9.09 7.45 -8.87
CA TYR A 126 -8.47 7.20 -10.17
C TYR A 126 -7.89 8.48 -10.78
N PRO A 127 -6.98 8.38 -11.78
CA PRO A 127 -6.42 9.52 -12.49
C PRO A 127 -7.47 10.41 -13.19
N GLU A 128 -8.65 9.90 -13.46
CA GLU A 128 -9.78 10.62 -14.04
C GLU A 128 -10.57 11.44 -13.00
N GLY A 129 -10.23 11.30 -11.72
CA GLY A 129 -10.86 12.01 -10.60
C GLY A 129 -12.20 11.43 -10.15
N ASN A 130 -12.62 10.29 -10.70
CA ASN A 130 -13.67 9.44 -10.12
C ASN A 130 -13.06 8.54 -9.03
N TRP A 131 -13.91 7.91 -8.21
CA TRP A 131 -13.46 7.11 -7.09
C TRP A 131 -14.38 5.91 -6.84
N ILE A 132 -13.86 4.93 -6.10
CA ILE A 132 -14.62 3.83 -5.49
C ILE A 132 -14.35 3.78 -3.99
N GLU A 133 -15.32 3.28 -3.22
CA GLU A 133 -15.20 3.03 -1.79
C GLU A 133 -14.85 1.56 -1.54
N ALA A 134 -14.04 1.30 -0.51
CA ALA A 134 -13.80 -0.07 -0.07
C ALA A 134 -15.10 -0.68 0.48
N ALA A 135 -15.45 -1.85 -0.05
CA ALA A 135 -16.65 -2.60 0.28
C ALA A 135 -16.27 -3.94 0.95
N GLU A 136 -17.25 -4.66 1.48
CA GLU A 136 -17.00 -5.93 2.19
C GLU A 136 -16.42 -7.02 1.27
N ASP A 137 -16.81 -7.03 -0.01
CA ASP A 137 -16.34 -7.95 -1.05
C ASP A 137 -15.02 -7.50 -1.71
N ALA A 138 -14.65 -6.22 -1.57
CA ALA A 138 -13.39 -5.64 -2.03
C ALA A 138 -12.76 -4.76 -0.93
N PRO A 139 -12.23 -5.37 0.15
CA PRO A 139 -11.84 -4.67 1.38
C PRO A 139 -10.49 -3.95 1.29
N TYR A 140 -9.87 -3.84 0.12
CA TYR A 140 -8.55 -3.21 0.02
C TYR A 140 -8.28 -2.57 -1.35
N PHE A 141 -7.35 -1.62 -1.35
CA PHE A 141 -6.80 -0.99 -2.54
C PHE A 141 -5.28 -0.99 -2.47
N VAL A 142 -4.63 -1.22 -3.61
CA VAL A 142 -3.18 -1.04 -3.77
C VAL A 142 -2.93 -0.08 -4.92
N ILE A 143 -2.02 0.86 -4.74
CA ILE A 143 -1.59 1.79 -5.79
C ILE A 143 -0.06 1.71 -5.99
N GLY A 144 0.37 1.89 -7.24
CA GLY A 144 1.76 1.73 -7.65
C GLY A 144 2.11 0.28 -8.05
N ARG A 145 2.95 -0.42 -7.29
CA ARG A 145 3.37 -1.81 -7.54
C ARG A 145 2.33 -2.81 -7.02
N THR A 146 1.25 -3.00 -7.77
CA THR A 146 0.02 -3.65 -7.25
C THR A 146 0.01 -5.18 -7.24
N TYR A 147 0.79 -5.85 -8.09
CA TYR A 147 0.57 -7.28 -8.36
C TYR A 147 1.28 -8.25 -7.40
N TYR A 148 2.41 -7.86 -6.82
CA TYR A 148 3.27 -8.78 -6.06
C TYR A 148 2.68 -9.19 -4.71
N GLY A 149 2.09 -8.24 -3.97
CA GLY A 149 1.43 -8.48 -2.70
C GLY A 149 -0.02 -8.97 -2.81
N LYS A 150 -0.63 -8.94 -4.01
CA LYS A 150 -2.03 -9.32 -4.22
C LYS A 150 -2.34 -10.78 -3.84
N PRO A 151 -1.51 -11.79 -4.15
CA PRO A 151 -1.86 -13.19 -3.92
C PRO A 151 -2.02 -13.59 -2.44
N ILE A 152 -1.35 -12.90 -1.49
CA ILE A 152 -1.54 -13.17 -0.06
C ILE A 152 -2.81 -12.49 0.47
N LEU A 153 -3.11 -11.29 -0.03
CA LEU A 153 -4.34 -10.55 0.31
C LEU A 153 -5.56 -11.32 -0.18
N ASP A 154 -5.59 -11.73 -1.45
CA ASP A 154 -6.73 -12.44 -2.04
C ASP A 154 -7.02 -13.80 -1.38
N ARG A 155 -6.04 -14.39 -0.70
CA ARG A 155 -6.19 -15.68 -0.01
C ARG A 155 -6.63 -15.56 1.44
N LEU A 156 -6.20 -14.50 2.14
CA LEU A 156 -6.27 -14.44 3.61
C LEU A 156 -7.08 -13.24 4.13
N LEU A 157 -7.24 -12.18 3.33
CA LEU A 157 -7.95 -10.99 3.74
C LEU A 157 -9.44 -11.11 3.43
N THR A 158 -10.28 -10.87 4.43
CA THR A 158 -11.72 -10.70 4.31
C THR A 158 -12.15 -9.50 5.15
N TYR A 159 -13.37 -9.02 4.96
CA TYR A 159 -13.92 -7.95 5.81
C TYR A 159 -13.95 -8.32 7.31
N GLU A 160 -14.08 -9.61 7.63
CA GLU A 160 -14.07 -10.12 9.01
C GLU A 160 -12.66 -10.32 9.60
N THR A 161 -11.61 -10.12 8.81
CA THR A 161 -10.24 -10.27 9.30
C THR A 161 -10.00 -9.28 10.45
N PRO A 162 -9.51 -9.74 11.62
CA PRO A 162 -9.20 -8.85 12.74
C PRO A 162 -8.22 -7.74 12.33
N LEU A 163 -8.37 -6.54 12.86
CA LEU A 163 -7.57 -5.37 12.47
C LEU A 163 -6.07 -5.62 12.63
N ARG A 164 -5.69 -6.34 13.70
CA ARG A 164 -4.31 -6.77 13.92
C ARG A 164 -3.78 -7.64 12.78
N SER A 165 -4.57 -8.59 12.31
CA SER A 165 -4.21 -9.47 11.19
C SER A 165 -4.15 -8.70 9.87
N ALA A 166 -5.03 -7.71 9.67
CA ALA A 166 -4.98 -6.82 8.52
C ALA A 166 -3.67 -6.00 8.45
N VAL A 167 -3.17 -5.51 9.60
CA VAL A 167 -1.84 -4.86 9.67
C VAL A 167 -0.73 -5.84 9.26
N GLY A 168 -0.78 -7.08 9.75
CA GLY A 168 0.15 -8.13 9.35
C GLY A 168 0.11 -8.41 7.84
N LEU A 169 -1.09 -8.56 7.27
CA LEU A 169 -1.27 -8.80 5.84
C LEU A 169 -0.77 -7.63 4.98
N ALA A 170 -0.96 -6.39 5.42
CA ALA A 170 -0.39 -5.23 4.75
C ALA A 170 1.15 -5.29 4.71
N LEU A 171 1.78 -5.65 5.84
CA LEU A 171 3.23 -5.82 5.92
C LEU A 171 3.74 -6.96 5.02
N LEU A 172 3.06 -8.11 5.02
CA LEU A 172 3.45 -9.24 4.18
C LEU A 172 3.27 -8.95 2.67
N ALA A 173 2.23 -8.18 2.31
CA ALA A 173 2.04 -7.71 0.94
C ALA A 173 3.16 -6.74 0.51
N PHE A 174 3.61 -5.87 1.42
CA PHE A 174 4.79 -5.02 1.21
C PHE A 174 6.06 -5.87 1.04
N ASP A 175 6.31 -6.85 1.92
CA ASP A 175 7.50 -7.70 1.89
C ASP A 175 7.60 -8.51 0.58
N ALA A 176 6.49 -9.13 0.15
CA ALA A 176 6.39 -9.81 -1.14
C ALA A 176 6.69 -8.87 -2.34
N THR A 177 6.28 -7.60 -2.22
CA THR A 177 6.55 -6.59 -3.24
C THR A 177 8.02 -6.17 -3.25
N ARG A 178 8.57 -5.79 -2.10
CA ARG A 178 9.96 -5.35 -1.93
C ARG A 178 10.95 -6.42 -2.40
N THR A 179 10.71 -7.69 -2.09
CA THR A 179 11.57 -8.80 -2.52
C THR A 179 11.60 -8.99 -4.04
N SER A 180 10.62 -8.44 -4.75
CA SER A 180 10.45 -8.62 -6.20
C SER A 180 10.81 -7.37 -7.04
N VAL A 181 11.03 -6.20 -6.44
CA VAL A 181 11.32 -4.95 -7.16
C VAL A 181 12.35 -4.09 -6.42
N THR A 182 13.13 -3.30 -7.15
CA THR A 182 14.19 -2.45 -6.58
C THR A 182 13.71 -1.07 -6.11
N ASP A 183 12.46 -0.72 -6.37
CA ASP A 183 11.93 0.63 -6.19
C ASP A 183 10.78 0.75 -5.18
N VAL A 184 10.68 -0.25 -4.31
CA VAL A 184 9.82 -0.32 -3.13
C VAL A 184 10.69 -0.80 -1.98
N ASP A 185 10.79 -0.03 -0.91
CA ASP A 185 11.67 -0.38 0.20
C ASP A 185 11.36 0.41 1.48
N TYR A 186 12.03 0.02 2.56
CA TYR A 186 12.02 0.72 3.83
C TYR A 186 12.59 2.16 3.74
N PRO A 187 12.24 3.03 4.71
CA PRO A 187 11.23 2.81 5.75
C PRO A 187 9.80 2.78 5.19
N ILE A 188 8.89 2.22 5.97
CA ILE A 188 7.45 2.24 5.70
C ILE A 188 6.72 3.11 6.73
N ASP A 189 5.71 3.82 6.27
CA ASP A 189 4.77 4.57 7.11
C ASP A 189 3.46 3.79 7.22
N VAL A 190 2.95 3.62 8.44
CA VAL A 190 1.74 2.87 8.74
C VAL A 190 0.77 3.76 9.52
N ALA A 191 -0.52 3.71 9.16
CA ALA A 191 -1.60 4.30 9.95
C ALA A 191 -2.71 3.28 10.22
N VAL A 192 -3.30 3.35 11.40
CA VAL A 192 -4.44 2.52 11.80
C VAL A 192 -5.51 3.40 12.43
N LEU A 193 -6.76 3.26 11.99
CA LEU A 193 -7.93 3.89 12.60
C LEU A 193 -8.97 2.82 12.89
N SER A 194 -9.12 2.49 14.18
CA SER A 194 -10.18 1.58 14.64
C SER A 194 -11.51 2.31 14.80
N ASN A 195 -12.62 1.58 14.80
CA ASN A 195 -13.95 2.14 15.10
C ASN A 195 -14.02 2.83 16.47
N GLN A 196 -13.20 2.38 17.43
CA GLN A 196 -13.14 2.89 18.81
C GLN A 196 -12.25 4.13 18.95
N SER A 197 -11.40 4.43 17.95
CA SER A 197 -10.43 5.52 18.02
C SER A 197 -10.94 6.79 17.37
N THR A 198 -10.74 7.95 17.98
CA THR A 198 -11.18 9.24 17.41
C THR A 198 -10.30 9.75 16.26
N ALA A 199 -9.05 9.28 16.16
CA ALA A 199 -8.09 9.66 15.14
C ALA A 199 -7.17 8.49 14.77
N PRO A 200 -6.59 8.47 13.54
CA PRO A 200 -5.62 7.46 13.15
C PRO A 200 -4.33 7.56 13.97
N THR A 201 -3.71 6.42 14.28
CA THR A 201 -2.38 6.37 14.88
C THR A 201 -1.35 6.13 13.79
N PHE A 202 -0.35 7.02 13.69
CA PHE A 202 0.73 6.93 12.71
C PHE A 202 2.04 6.46 13.34
N ARG A 203 2.74 5.55 12.64
CA ARG A 203 4.07 5.06 13.00
C ARG A 203 4.92 4.80 11.77
N ARG A 204 6.21 5.12 11.85
CA ARG A 204 7.22 4.76 10.84
C ARG A 204 8.03 3.58 11.35
N TYR A 205 8.32 2.64 10.46
CA TYR A 205 9.16 1.48 10.75
C TYR A 205 10.32 1.41 9.75
N SER A 206 11.53 1.26 10.29
CA SER A 206 12.73 0.91 9.55
C SER A 206 12.77 -0.59 9.26
N GLU A 207 13.75 -1.01 8.45
CA GLU A 207 14.03 -2.44 8.23
C GLU A 207 14.39 -3.14 9.55
N ALA A 208 15.20 -2.49 10.40
CA ALA A 208 15.63 -3.06 11.68
C ALA A 208 14.44 -3.32 12.63
N ASP A 209 13.44 -2.43 12.64
CA ASP A 209 12.25 -2.58 13.50
C ASP A 209 11.42 -3.82 13.13
N LEU A 210 11.49 -4.26 11.85
CA LEU A 210 10.66 -5.33 11.28
C LEU A 210 11.47 -6.56 10.87
N ALA A 211 12.79 -6.56 11.10
CA ALA A 211 13.70 -7.62 10.71
C ALA A 211 13.31 -8.97 11.33
N THR A 212 12.97 -8.98 12.62
CA THR A 212 12.55 -10.21 13.32
C THR A 212 11.28 -10.79 12.70
N THR A 213 10.29 -9.95 12.39
CA THR A 213 9.00 -10.40 11.83
C THR A 213 9.16 -10.93 10.40
N THR A 214 9.91 -10.22 9.55
CA THR A 214 10.15 -10.63 8.16
C THR A 214 11.04 -11.88 8.06
N ALA A 215 12.03 -12.00 8.93
CA ALA A 215 12.84 -13.22 9.05
C ALA A 215 12.01 -14.42 9.51
N TRP A 216 11.16 -14.23 10.52
CA TRP A 216 10.23 -15.28 10.98
C TRP A 216 9.30 -15.75 9.86
N TRP A 217 8.75 -14.82 9.07
CA TRP A 217 7.89 -15.17 7.92
C TRP A 217 8.66 -15.96 6.86
N SER A 218 9.87 -15.52 6.53
CA SER A 218 10.74 -16.20 5.56
C SER A 218 11.05 -17.65 5.98
N THR A 219 11.36 -17.88 7.26
CA THR A 219 11.57 -19.23 7.80
C THR A 219 10.29 -20.05 7.73
N THR A 220 9.16 -19.47 8.13
CA THR A 220 7.84 -20.15 8.10
C THR A 220 7.48 -20.63 6.69
N LEU A 221 7.76 -19.83 5.66
CA LEU A 221 7.52 -20.22 4.26
C LEU A 221 8.40 -21.41 3.82
N ARG A 222 9.67 -21.45 4.24
CA ARG A 222 10.56 -22.59 3.95
C ARG A 222 10.08 -23.85 4.65
N ASP A 223 9.68 -23.73 5.91
CA ASP A 223 9.18 -24.86 6.70
C ASP A 223 7.87 -25.42 6.12
N ALA A 224 6.97 -24.53 5.67
CA ALA A 224 5.74 -24.93 4.99
C ALA A 224 6.00 -25.67 3.68
N LEU A 225 7.04 -25.27 2.92
CA LEU A 225 7.45 -25.99 1.71
C LEU A 225 7.99 -27.39 2.03
N ASN A 226 8.80 -27.52 3.09
CA ASN A 226 9.33 -28.82 3.54
C ASN A 226 8.24 -29.78 4.03
N GLN A 227 7.11 -29.24 4.51
CA GLN A 227 5.95 -30.01 4.97
C GLN A 227 4.89 -30.21 3.88
N LEU A 228 5.12 -29.67 2.67
CA LEU A 228 4.16 -29.77 1.58
C LEU A 228 3.94 -31.25 1.22
N PRO A 229 2.69 -31.75 1.15
CA PRO A 229 2.41 -33.10 0.69
C PRO A 229 2.86 -33.28 -0.77
N MET A 230 3.90 -34.10 -0.99
CA MET A 230 4.53 -34.30 -2.29
C MET A 230 4.22 -35.65 -2.94
N GLN A 231 3.26 -36.43 -2.41
CA GLN A 231 2.95 -37.76 -2.94
C GLN A 231 2.54 -37.75 -4.43
N TRP A 232 1.91 -36.66 -4.87
CA TRP A 232 1.52 -36.47 -6.27
C TRP A 232 2.72 -36.40 -7.22
N ALA A 233 3.92 -36.12 -6.72
CA ALA A 233 5.15 -36.00 -7.49
C ALA A 233 6.04 -37.26 -7.42
N ASP A 234 5.67 -38.28 -6.65
CA ASP A 234 6.52 -39.46 -6.40
C ASP A 234 6.91 -40.17 -7.71
N ASP A 235 5.95 -40.38 -8.62
CA ASP A 235 6.20 -41.01 -9.92
C ASP A 235 7.15 -40.18 -10.80
N LEU A 236 7.13 -38.86 -10.67
CA LEU A 236 8.02 -37.95 -11.41
C LEU A 236 9.46 -38.00 -10.87
N LEU A 237 9.61 -38.33 -9.58
CA LEU A 237 10.88 -38.32 -8.86
C LEU A 237 11.52 -39.70 -8.73
N ALA A 238 10.84 -40.78 -9.12
CA ALA A 238 11.28 -42.17 -8.95
C ALA A 238 12.70 -42.49 -9.49
N ASN A 239 13.15 -41.77 -10.54
CA ASN A 239 14.49 -41.94 -11.13
C ASN A 239 15.42 -40.75 -10.88
N SER A 240 15.02 -39.79 -10.04
CA SER A 240 15.84 -38.62 -9.73
C SER A 240 16.86 -38.99 -8.63
N PRO A 241 18.16 -38.75 -8.83
CA PRO A 241 19.13 -38.91 -7.76
C PRO A 241 18.79 -37.94 -6.62
N SER A 242 18.66 -38.48 -5.41
CA SER A 242 18.49 -37.66 -4.21
C SER A 242 19.76 -36.83 -3.99
N PHE A 243 19.67 -35.51 -4.17
CA PHE A 243 20.72 -34.60 -3.73
C PHE A 243 20.64 -34.49 -2.20
N ASP A 244 21.57 -35.15 -1.52
CA ASP A 244 21.70 -35.07 -0.07
C ASP A 244 22.29 -33.70 0.31
N THR A 245 21.43 -32.77 0.74
CA THR A 245 21.81 -31.39 1.07
C THR A 245 22.65 -31.27 2.35
N ASN A 246 22.95 -32.38 3.03
CA ASN A 246 23.75 -32.42 4.26
C ASN A 246 25.20 -32.89 4.08
N GLN A 247 25.70 -33.09 2.85
CA GLN A 247 27.13 -33.27 2.66
C GLN A 247 27.85 -31.92 2.63
N PRO A 248 28.75 -31.62 3.59
CA PRO A 248 29.62 -30.45 3.46
C PRO A 248 30.44 -30.63 2.18
N MET A 249 30.52 -29.59 1.35
CA MET A 249 31.46 -29.52 0.23
C MET A 249 32.87 -29.81 0.79
N GLN A 250 33.33 -31.05 0.66
CA GLN A 250 34.74 -31.34 0.80
C GLN A 250 35.43 -30.59 -0.33
N GLN A 251 36.16 -29.55 0.05
CA GLN A 251 37.13 -28.90 -0.82
C GLN A 251 38.00 -30.01 -1.43
N GLN A 252 37.86 -30.22 -2.74
CA GLN A 252 38.89 -30.88 -3.52
C GLN A 252 40.10 -29.94 -3.54
N GLN A 253 40.92 -30.02 -2.48
CA GLN A 253 42.34 -29.80 -2.60
C GLN A 253 42.93 -31.05 -3.25
N GLN A 254 43.39 -30.93 -4.49
CA GLN A 254 44.67 -31.43 -5.03
C GLN A 254 44.58 -31.58 -6.56
N GLN A 255 45.15 -30.61 -7.28
CA GLN A 255 46.46 -30.75 -7.91
C GLN A 255 47.01 -29.36 -8.24
#